data_AF-A0A7Y0EKL6-F1
#
_entry.id   AF-A0A7Y0EKL6-F1
#
_cell.length_a   1.000
_cell.length_b   1.000
_cell.length_c   1.000
_cell.angle_alpha   90.00
_cell.angle_beta   90.00
_cell.angle_gamma   90.00
#
_symmetry.space_group_name_H-M   'P 1'
#
loop_
_entity.id
_entity.type
_entity.pdbx_description
1 polymer ?
#
loop_
_entity_poly.entity_id
_entity_poly.type
_entity_poly.pdbx_seq_one_letter_code
_entity_poly.pdbx_strand_id
1 'polypeptide(L)'
;MFDNTRYITRGIKNEIPLELQLFIWNCIDELKGQGKQLDYLQVFELKREIVDDIAMQKIEHRQEVPKYEKTYKILPEGVVSAKIFVIDDNTHSTMLLAEEY
;
A
#
# COMPACT_ATOMS: atom_id res chain seq x y z
N MET A 1 -1.25 13.02 -9.47
CA MET A 1 -0.31 12.02 -8.95
C MET A 1 -1.01 10.68 -8.98
N PHE A 2 -0.33 9.62 -9.37
CA PHE A 2 -0.88 8.27 -9.52
C PHE A 2 -1.95 8.14 -10.61
N ASP A 3 -1.84 8.94 -11.66
CA ASP A 3 -2.67 8.87 -12.88
C ASP A 3 -1.98 8.10 -14.01
N ASN A 4 -0.75 7.67 -13.77
CA ASN A 4 0.11 7.04 -14.75
C ASN A 4 -0.06 5.51 -14.79
N THR A 5 0.62 4.85 -15.74
CA THR A 5 0.70 3.39 -15.77
C THR A 5 1.27 2.85 -14.46
N ARG A 6 0.59 1.83 -13.91
CA ARG A 6 0.96 1.18 -12.66
C ARG A 6 1.86 -0.03 -12.92
N TYR A 7 2.97 -0.06 -12.22
CA TYR A 7 3.91 -1.18 -12.21
C TYR A 7 4.07 -1.71 -10.79
N ILE A 8 4.47 -2.98 -10.71
CA ILE A 8 4.88 -3.62 -9.47
C ILE A 8 6.27 -4.22 -9.69
N THR A 9 7.10 -4.22 -8.66
CA THR A 9 8.38 -4.94 -8.70
C THR A 9 8.19 -6.45 -8.64
N ARG A 10 9.28 -7.18 -8.88
CA ARG A 10 9.28 -8.64 -8.73
C ARG A 10 9.07 -9.07 -7.28
N GLY A 11 9.63 -8.34 -6.30
CA GLY A 11 9.40 -8.61 -4.88
C GLY A 11 7.92 -8.54 -4.54
N ILE A 12 7.24 -7.43 -4.92
CA ILE A 12 5.79 -7.29 -4.72
C ILE A 12 5.01 -8.44 -5.38
N LYS A 13 5.31 -8.76 -6.64
CA LYS A 13 4.62 -9.84 -7.36
C LYS A 13 4.74 -11.20 -6.66
N ASN A 14 5.89 -11.48 -6.06
CA ASN A 14 6.18 -12.79 -5.49
C ASN A 14 5.76 -12.92 -4.02
N GLU A 15 5.83 -11.83 -3.26
CA GLU A 15 5.70 -11.88 -1.80
C GLU A 15 4.37 -11.33 -1.28
N ILE A 16 3.73 -10.43 -2.03
CA ILE A 16 2.50 -9.77 -1.59
C ILE A 16 1.30 -10.40 -2.32
N PRO A 17 0.31 -10.96 -1.61
CA PRO A 17 -0.92 -11.46 -2.20
C PRO A 17 -1.61 -10.42 -3.09
N LEU A 18 -2.17 -10.85 -4.22
CA LEU A 18 -2.82 -9.96 -5.20
C LEU A 18 -3.92 -9.10 -4.56
N GLU A 19 -4.70 -9.67 -3.63
CA GLU A 19 -5.72 -8.94 -2.87
C GLU A 19 -5.14 -7.72 -2.14
N LEU A 20 -3.99 -7.87 -1.50
CA LEU A 20 -3.31 -6.77 -0.79
C LEU A 20 -2.72 -5.75 -1.76
N GLN A 21 -2.20 -6.19 -2.92
CA GLN A 21 -1.74 -5.27 -3.96
C GLN A 21 -2.90 -4.38 -4.47
N LEU A 22 -4.05 -5.00 -4.76
CA LEU A 22 -5.26 -4.27 -5.19
C LEU A 22 -5.78 -3.35 -4.09
N PHE A 23 -5.76 -3.79 -2.83
CA PHE A 23 -6.16 -2.98 -1.69
C PHE A 23 -5.31 -1.71 -1.56
N ILE A 24 -3.99 -1.84 -1.68
CA ILE A 24 -3.05 -0.71 -1.61
C ILE A 24 -3.35 0.31 -2.71
N TRP A 25 -3.53 -0.13 -3.96
CA TRP A 25 -3.91 0.75 -5.06
C TRP A 25 -5.26 1.43 -4.83
N ASN A 26 -6.26 0.69 -4.36
CA ASN A 26 -7.59 1.21 -4.07
C ASN A 26 -7.55 2.28 -2.97
N CYS A 27 -6.69 2.14 -1.95
CA CYS A 27 -6.53 3.16 -0.93
C CYS A 27 -6.04 4.50 -1.51
N ILE A 28 -5.11 4.45 -2.46
CA ILE A 28 -4.61 5.65 -3.16
C ILE A 28 -5.72 6.25 -4.03
N ASP A 29 -6.45 5.43 -4.78
CA ASP A 29 -7.57 5.86 -5.61
C ASP A 29 -8.71 6.48 -4.81
N GLU A 30 -9.01 5.94 -3.62
CA GLU A 30 -10.03 6.48 -2.72
C GLU A 30 -9.67 7.90 -2.27
N LEU A 31 -8.42 8.12 -1.85
CA LEU A 31 -7.96 9.46 -1.44
C LEU A 31 -8.02 10.44 -2.60
N LYS A 32 -7.65 10.02 -3.82
CA LYS A 32 -7.79 10.83 -5.04
C LYS A 32 -9.25 11.17 -5.32
N GLY A 33 -10.15 10.18 -5.26
CA GLY A 33 -11.59 10.37 -5.48
C GLY A 33 -12.23 11.31 -4.46
N GLN A 34 -11.68 11.37 -3.25
CA GLN A 34 -12.06 12.34 -2.20
C GLN A 34 -11.48 13.75 -2.41
N GLY A 35 -10.71 13.97 -3.49
CA GLY A 35 -10.05 15.26 -3.76
C GLY A 35 -8.90 15.57 -2.81
N LYS A 36 -8.33 14.56 -2.13
CA LYS A 36 -7.17 14.79 -1.27
C LYS A 36 -5.92 15.00 -2.10
N GLN A 37 -5.09 15.93 -1.64
CA GLN A 37 -3.75 16.10 -2.19
C GLN A 37 -2.86 14.93 -1.74
N LEU A 38 -2.23 14.28 -2.71
CA LEU A 38 -1.24 13.23 -2.49
C LEU A 38 0.16 13.78 -2.78
N ASP A 39 1.14 13.37 -1.99
CA ASP A 39 2.54 13.49 -2.39
C ASP A 39 2.94 12.34 -3.33
N TYR A 40 4.19 12.34 -3.77
CA TYR A 40 4.73 11.35 -4.68
C TYR A 40 5.02 9.99 -4.01
N LEU A 41 4.98 9.89 -2.67
CA LEU A 41 5.39 8.71 -1.91
C LEU A 41 4.31 8.28 -0.92
N GLN A 42 3.65 7.17 -1.22
CA GLN A 42 2.71 6.53 -0.31
C GLN A 42 3.40 5.36 0.39
N VAL A 43 3.30 5.29 1.72
CA VAL A 43 3.95 4.25 2.52
C VAL A 43 2.89 3.38 3.17
N PHE A 44 3.06 2.06 3.03
CA PHE A 44 2.20 1.05 3.64
C PHE A 44 3.04 0.10 4.49
N GLU A 45 2.71 -0.02 5.77
CA GLU A 45 3.33 -0.99 6.67
C GLU A 45 2.33 -2.10 6.99
N LEU A 46 2.61 -3.29 6.48
CA LEU A 46 1.81 -4.49 6.63
C LEU A 46 2.33 -5.27 7.84
N LYS A 47 1.43 -5.61 8.76
CA LYS A 47 1.73 -6.42 9.94
C LYS A 47 0.69 -7.52 10.08
N ARG A 48 1.16 -8.75 10.27
CA ARG A 48 0.32 -9.84 10.77
C ARG A 48 -0.08 -9.56 12.23
N GLU A 49 -1.37 -9.61 12.52
CA GLU A 49 -1.91 -9.62 13.89
C GLU A 49 -2.68 -10.92 14.13
N ILE A 50 -2.73 -11.39 15.38
CA ILE A 50 -3.61 -12.48 15.80
C ILE A 50 -4.60 -11.89 16.80
N VAL A 51 -5.90 -11.99 16.48
CA VAL A 51 -7.00 -11.50 17.32
C VAL A 51 -8.00 -12.64 17.45
N ASP A 52 -8.30 -13.07 18.67
CA ASP A 52 -9.23 -14.18 18.95
C ASP A 52 -8.94 -15.44 18.11
N ASP A 53 -7.66 -15.85 18.06
CA ASP A 53 -7.13 -16.98 17.27
C ASP A 53 -7.26 -16.85 15.74
N ILE A 54 -7.66 -15.68 15.23
CA ILE A 54 -7.77 -15.38 13.81
C ILE A 54 -6.59 -14.51 13.36
N ALA A 55 -5.92 -14.93 12.28
CA ALA A 55 -4.87 -14.15 11.66
C ALA A 55 -5.49 -13.00 10.84
N MET A 56 -5.18 -11.76 11.22
CA MET A 56 -5.61 -10.54 10.55
C MET A 56 -4.43 -9.82 9.90
N GLN A 57 -4.71 -9.08 8.83
CA GLN A 57 -3.77 -8.15 8.24
C GLN A 57 -4.05 -6.75 8.78
N LYS A 58 -3.10 -6.19 9.52
CA LYS A 58 -3.05 -4.76 9.84
C LYS A 58 -2.23 -4.05 8.77
N ILE A 59 -2.71 -2.88 8.34
CA ILE A 59 -2.08 -2.04 7.31
C ILE A 59 -2.07 -0.60 7.81
N GLU A 60 -0.89 -0.03 8.00
CA GLU A 60 -0.68 1.38 8.35
C GLU A 60 -0.31 2.14 7.06
N HIS A 61 -1.20 2.99 6.56
CA HIS A 61 -1.01 3.81 5.36
C HIS A 61 -0.72 5.26 5.75
N ARG A 62 0.37 5.82 5.21
CA ARG A 62 0.81 7.20 5.50
C ARG A 62 1.41 7.90 4.28
N GLN A 63 1.35 9.22 4.31
CA GLN A 63 2.08 10.15 3.43
C GLN A 63 2.53 11.38 4.25
N GLU A 64 3.51 12.13 3.75
CA GLU A 64 4.13 13.24 4.51
C GLU A 64 3.45 14.59 4.26
N VAL A 65 3.11 14.92 3.00
CA VAL A 65 2.62 16.28 2.64
C VAL A 65 1.45 16.24 1.64
N PRO A 66 0.24 16.70 2.04
CA PRO A 66 -0.18 16.97 3.41
C PRO A 66 -0.10 15.70 4.26
N LYS A 67 0.18 15.84 5.56
CA LYS A 67 0.25 14.69 6.47
C LYS A 67 -1.07 13.92 6.43
N TYR A 68 -0.97 12.62 6.18
CA TYR A 68 -2.10 11.70 6.28
C TYR A 68 -1.62 10.38 6.87
N GLU A 69 -2.49 9.78 7.69
CA GLU A 69 -2.27 8.49 8.32
C GLU A 69 -3.62 7.80 8.52
N LYS A 70 -3.69 6.51 8.20
CA LYS A 70 -4.87 5.66 8.46
C LYS A 70 -4.43 4.22 8.70
N THR A 71 -5.08 3.57 9.64
CA THR A 71 -4.89 2.14 9.91
C THR A 71 -6.10 1.36 9.42
N TYR A 72 -5.84 0.24 8.75
CA TYR A 72 -6.83 -0.71 8.29
C TYR A 72 -6.58 -2.07 8.94
N LYS A 73 -7.67 -2.81 9.16
CA LYS A 73 -7.65 -4.21 9.57
C LYS A 73 -8.56 -4.99 8.63
N ILE A 74 -7.98 -5.95 7.93
CA ILE A 74 -8.70 -6.78 6.96
C ILE A 74 -8.37 -8.26 7.18
N LEU A 75 -9.21 -9.13 6.62
CA LEU A 75 -9.08 -10.59 6.66
C LEU A 75 -8.78 -11.10 5.24
N PRO A 76 -7.53 -10.99 4.76
CA PRO A 76 -7.18 -11.48 3.44
C PRO A 76 -6.97 -12.99 3.45
N GLU A 77 -6.91 -13.60 2.26
CA GLU A 77 -6.55 -15.03 2.13
C GLU A 77 -5.14 -15.33 2.67
N GLY A 78 -4.24 -14.35 2.65
CA GLY A 78 -2.87 -14.47 3.16
C GLY A 78 -2.42 -13.22 3.91
N VAL A 79 -1.88 -13.42 5.11
CA VAL A 79 -1.30 -12.34 5.92
C VAL A 79 0.22 -12.29 5.73
N VAL A 80 0.75 -11.09 5.57
CA VAL A 80 2.19 -10.85 5.36
C VAL A 80 2.66 -9.69 6.23
N SER A 81 3.96 -9.68 6.49
CA SER A 81 4.65 -8.55 7.12
C SER A 81 5.63 -7.98 6.12
N ALA A 82 5.41 -6.73 5.72
CA ALA A 82 6.24 -6.05 4.73
C ALA A 82 6.09 -4.54 4.88
N LYS A 83 7.08 -3.79 4.42
CA LYS A 83 6.95 -2.35 4.24
C LYS A 83 7.00 -2.08 2.74
N ILE A 84 6.01 -1.36 2.24
CA ILE A 84 5.78 -1.13 0.81
C ILE A 84 5.80 0.38 0.57
N PHE A 85 6.47 0.78 -0.50
CA PHE A 85 6.37 2.11 -1.07
C PHE A 85 5.55 2.05 -2.35
N VAL A 86 4.75 3.10 -2.58
CA VAL A 86 4.15 3.37 -3.89
C VAL A 86 4.60 4.76 -4.30
N ILE A 87 5.41 4.82 -5.35
CA ILE A 87 6.08 6.03 -5.81
C ILE A 87 5.49 6.43 -7.15
N ASP A 88 5.12 7.69 -7.32
CA ASP A 88 4.82 8.29 -8.62
C ASP A 88 5.96 9.22 -9.03
N ASP A 89 6.61 8.94 -10.16
CA ASP A 89 7.73 9.75 -10.65
C ASP A 89 7.32 10.74 -11.77
N ASN A 90 6.01 10.99 -11.91
CA ASN A 90 5.33 11.72 -12.98
C ASN A 90 5.24 10.99 -14.33
N THR A 91 5.99 9.90 -14.56
CA THR A 91 5.93 9.12 -15.81
C THR A 91 5.21 7.79 -15.61
N HIS A 92 5.39 7.17 -14.45
CA HIS A 92 4.75 5.95 -14.03
C HIS A 92 4.62 5.90 -12.51
N SER A 93 3.77 4.98 -12.04
CA SER A 93 3.64 4.71 -10.61
C SER A 93 4.11 3.29 -10.32
N THR A 94 4.98 3.11 -9.34
CA THR A 94 5.57 1.81 -9.00
C THR A 94 5.30 1.45 -7.56
N MET A 95 4.75 0.25 -7.34
CA MET A 95 4.70 -0.38 -6.03
C MET A 95 5.93 -1.28 -5.85
N LEU A 96 6.65 -1.11 -4.75
CA LEU A 96 7.89 -1.82 -4.44
C LEU A 96 8.01 -2.11 -2.95
N LEU A 97 8.75 -3.17 -2.60
CA LEU A 97 9.15 -3.39 -1.21
C LEU A 97 10.15 -2.32 -0.80
N ALA A 98 10.11 -1.90 0.47
CA ALA A 98 11.00 -0.86 0.98
C ALA A 98 12.48 -1.27 0.96
N GLU A 99 12.78 -2.57 0.91
CA GLU A 99 14.13 -3.12 0.76
C GLU A 99 14.65 -3.13 -0.69
N GLU A 100 13.78 -2.88 -1.68
CA GLU A 100 14.15 -2.73 -3.08
C GLU A 100 14.52 -1.28 -3.45
N TYR A 101 14.42 -0.35 -2.49
CA TYR A 101 14.72 1.08 -2.63
C TYR A 101 15.99 1.46 -1.86
#